data_AF-A0A7G1N7T0-F1
#
_entry.id   AF-A0A7G1N7T0-F1
#
_cell.length_a   1.000
_cell.length_b   1.000
_cell.length_c   1.000
_cell.angle_alpha   90.00
_cell.angle_beta   90.00
_cell.angle_gamma   90.00
#
_symmetry.space_group_name_H-M   'P 1'
#
loop_
_entity.id
_entity.type
_entity.pdbx_description
1 polymer ?
#
loop_
_entity_poly.entity_id
_entity_poly.type
_entity_poly.pdbx_seq_one_letter_code
_entity_poly.pdbx_strand_id
1 'polypeptide(L)'
;MPESLPDTCGARPAGPPGQAGPVAGPGTKGEVIAMEETRGVSEAPVGTAAPGEAGLAQGGQPSSIPEPRNEGNAPEPEVATERSALAEPVARTAKAPDGEGTTLPPGLDIAIRDTAADIAALLRGATDTGRPVPGLTWTVGETAAHLAQANVLMADVAAGRERVHGDGTPEGIAEANARVLAAYGERAAGPLADLIEAGATSFLAALPERRPDETLRTPMGPMDPATLASYLLTHMLGHGYDLARAQGRPHMIDRGRVELTLPFMKTVMPRVVAPAAVAGLTARFTVRLWGGAAFGVTVADGGVTVHDRPEARADCTILTEPAAFLLMALGRGGPWGAIARGRALAWGRKPWLAPRFPTLFTAP
;
A
#
# COMPACT_ATOMS: atom_id res chain seq x y z
N MET A 1 23.93 50.41 16.51
CA MET A 1 24.70 51.66 16.63
C MET A 1 26.09 51.40 16.07
N PRO A 2 26.57 52.18 15.10
CA PRO A 2 25.83 53.14 14.24
C PRO A 2 25.18 52.38 13.04
N GLU A 3 24.25 52.89 12.21
CA GLU A 3 24.02 54.23 11.65
C GLU A 3 25.11 54.63 10.61
N SER A 4 24.85 55.34 9.50
CA SER A 4 23.69 56.15 9.10
C SER A 4 23.48 56.17 7.56
N LEU A 5 22.31 56.64 7.12
CA LEU A 5 21.99 57.06 5.73
C LEU A 5 22.71 58.39 5.37
N PRO A 6 22.83 58.80 4.09
CA PRO A 6 21.77 59.61 3.40
C PRO A 6 21.69 59.36 1.86
N ASP A 7 20.74 59.83 1.02
CA ASP A 7 19.49 60.59 1.23
C ASP A 7 18.40 60.32 0.13
N THR A 8 17.51 61.29 -0.11
CA THR A 8 16.23 61.30 -0.84
C THR A 8 16.20 62.05 -2.19
N CYS A 9 15.36 61.58 -3.14
CA CYS A 9 14.50 62.34 -4.10
C CYS A 9 13.98 61.37 -5.19
N GLY A 10 12.76 61.48 -5.75
CA GLY A 10 11.64 62.41 -5.55
C GLY A 10 10.32 61.74 -6.01
N ALA A 11 9.20 62.49 -6.06
CA ALA A 11 7.86 61.89 -6.04
C ALA A 11 7.04 61.97 -7.35
N ARG A 12 6.10 61.01 -7.47
CA ARG A 12 4.72 61.17 -8.02
C ARG A 12 4.54 61.15 -9.58
N PRO A 13 3.31 60.93 -10.11
CA PRO A 13 2.97 59.63 -10.70
C PRO A 13 2.38 59.68 -12.13
N ALA A 14 2.19 58.50 -12.75
CA ALA A 14 1.39 58.35 -13.97
C ALA A 14 0.54 57.05 -13.93
N GLY A 15 -0.64 57.10 -14.56
CA GLY A 15 -1.66 56.04 -14.54
C GLY A 15 -1.47 54.90 -15.55
N PRO A 16 -2.43 53.95 -15.62
CA PRO A 16 -2.27 52.67 -16.31
C PRO A 16 -2.58 52.73 -17.82
N PRO A 17 -1.89 51.91 -18.60
CA PRO A 17 -2.58 50.90 -19.42
C PRO A 17 -1.91 49.51 -19.26
N GLY A 18 -2.53 48.38 -19.59
CA GLY A 18 -3.87 48.11 -20.10
C GLY A 18 -4.07 46.59 -20.12
N GLN A 19 -5.31 46.11 -20.28
CA GLN A 19 -5.59 44.67 -20.29
C GLN A 19 -4.96 43.99 -21.52
N ALA A 20 -4.12 42.98 -21.28
CA ALA A 20 -3.74 41.98 -22.29
C ALA A 20 -4.42 40.65 -21.92
N GLY A 21 -5.26 40.14 -22.81
CA GLY A 21 -5.97 38.87 -22.60
C GLY A 21 -5.03 37.66 -22.64
N PRO A 22 -5.47 36.48 -22.15
CA PRO A 22 -4.65 35.27 -22.15
C PRO A 22 -4.41 34.78 -23.58
N VAL A 23 -3.15 34.72 -23.99
CA VAL A 23 -2.73 34.07 -25.24
C VAL A 23 -2.82 32.55 -25.04
N ALA A 24 -3.62 31.88 -25.87
CA ALA A 24 -3.72 30.44 -25.88
C ALA A 24 -2.43 29.79 -26.40
N GLY A 25 -1.75 29.02 -25.55
CA GLY A 25 -0.66 28.11 -25.92
C GLY A 25 -1.15 26.65 -25.91
N PRO A 26 -0.53 25.75 -26.70
CA PRO A 26 -1.09 24.43 -26.97
C PRO A 26 -1.11 23.52 -25.74
N GLY A 27 -2.27 22.95 -25.45
CA GLY A 27 -2.46 22.07 -24.31
C GLY A 27 -1.72 20.74 -24.46
N THR A 28 -0.70 20.51 -23.64
CA THR A 28 -0.20 19.16 -23.37
C THR A 28 -1.26 18.41 -22.55
N LYS A 29 -2.03 17.53 -23.22
CA LYS A 29 -2.85 16.52 -22.53
C LYS A 29 -1.92 15.61 -21.72
N GLY A 30 -1.85 15.86 -20.42
CA GLY A 30 -1.39 14.85 -19.47
C GLY A 30 -2.48 13.81 -19.33
N GLU A 31 -2.42 12.78 -20.17
CA GLU A 31 -3.34 11.65 -20.14
C GLU A 31 -3.03 10.79 -18.90
N VAL A 32 -3.58 11.23 -17.76
CA VAL A 32 -3.74 10.36 -16.59
C VAL A 32 -4.77 9.33 -16.99
N ILE A 33 -4.34 8.07 -17.17
CA ILE A 33 -5.26 6.94 -17.33
C ILE A 33 -5.93 6.74 -15.97
N ALA A 34 -7.01 7.48 -15.75
CA ALA A 34 -8.02 7.09 -14.80
C ALA A 34 -8.66 5.79 -15.32
N MET A 35 -8.91 4.85 -14.41
CA MET A 35 -9.77 3.71 -14.73
C MET A 35 -11.18 4.24 -14.98
N GLU A 36 -11.57 4.36 -16.24
CA GLU A 36 -12.84 4.95 -16.64
C GLU A 36 -13.92 3.88 -16.71
N GLU A 37 -14.83 3.87 -15.73
CA GLU A 37 -16.04 3.05 -15.79
C GLU A 37 -16.99 3.57 -16.88
N THR A 38 -17.34 2.70 -17.82
CA THR A 38 -18.25 3.02 -18.93
C THR A 38 -19.68 3.26 -18.46
N ARG A 39 -20.19 4.48 -18.66
CA ARG A 39 -21.63 4.77 -18.54
C ARG A 39 -22.40 4.42 -19.83
N GLY A 40 -23.25 3.41 -19.73
CA GLY A 40 -24.70 3.58 -19.98
C GLY A 40 -25.26 3.66 -21.42
N VAL A 41 -25.93 2.56 -21.79
CA VAL A 41 -27.20 2.49 -22.55
C VAL A 41 -27.22 2.88 -24.05
N SER A 42 -27.63 1.90 -24.87
CA SER A 42 -28.44 2.13 -26.07
C SER A 42 -29.58 1.10 -26.11
N GLU A 43 -30.79 1.56 -26.41
CA GLU A 43 -31.93 0.75 -26.86
C GLU A 43 -31.58 0.16 -28.27
N ALA A 44 -32.28 -0.79 -28.90
CA ALA A 44 -33.62 -1.40 -28.78
C ALA A 44 -33.55 -2.80 -29.51
N PRO A 45 -34.64 -3.50 -29.93
CA PRO A 45 -36.07 -3.27 -29.73
C PRO A 45 -36.89 -4.51 -29.28
N VAL A 46 -38.17 -4.27 -29.06
CA VAL A 46 -39.23 -5.26 -28.79
C VAL A 46 -39.47 -6.18 -30.00
N GLY A 47 -39.66 -7.48 -29.76
CA GLY A 47 -40.15 -8.46 -30.72
C GLY A 47 -41.27 -9.32 -30.15
N THR A 48 -42.49 -9.17 -30.65
CA THR A 48 -43.70 -9.87 -30.18
C THR A 48 -43.99 -11.15 -30.97
N ALA A 49 -44.18 -12.28 -30.29
CA ALA A 49 -45.02 -13.40 -30.75
C ALA A 49 -45.42 -14.31 -29.56
N ALA A 50 -46.65 -14.82 -29.60
CA ALA A 50 -47.23 -15.76 -28.62
C ALA A 50 -47.80 -16.99 -29.37
N PRO A 51 -48.67 -17.83 -28.78
CA PRO A 51 -48.46 -18.72 -27.64
C PRO A 51 -48.62 -20.22 -28.04
N GLY A 52 -48.37 -21.14 -27.10
CA GLY A 52 -48.60 -22.58 -27.31
C GLY A 52 -48.91 -23.36 -26.02
N GLU A 53 -50.18 -23.75 -25.90
CA GLU A 53 -50.84 -24.80 -25.10
C GLU A 53 -49.94 -25.69 -24.20
N ALA A 54 -50.16 -25.75 -22.88
CA ALA A 54 -51.23 -26.43 -22.13
C ALA A 54 -50.76 -27.80 -21.55
N GLY A 55 -50.79 -27.93 -20.22
CA GLY A 55 -50.41 -29.15 -19.50
C GLY A 55 -50.91 -29.13 -18.06
N LEU A 56 -52.03 -29.80 -17.80
CA LEU A 56 -52.72 -29.87 -16.51
C LEU A 56 -52.14 -30.94 -15.56
N ALA A 57 -51.83 -30.55 -14.32
CA ALA A 57 -51.98 -31.32 -13.08
C ALA A 57 -51.69 -30.36 -11.90
N GLN A 58 -52.62 -30.06 -10.99
CA GLN A 58 -52.97 -30.87 -9.80
C GLN A 58 -51.73 -31.41 -9.06
N GLY A 59 -51.50 -31.16 -7.76
CA GLY A 59 -52.25 -30.44 -6.74
C GLY A 59 -51.85 -30.98 -5.36
N GLY A 60 -51.55 -30.11 -4.38
CA GLY A 60 -51.11 -30.56 -3.05
C GLY A 60 -50.65 -29.41 -2.15
N GLN A 61 -51.40 -29.16 -1.08
CA GLN A 61 -51.15 -28.14 -0.03
C GLN A 61 -50.78 -28.86 1.30
N PRO A 62 -50.39 -28.16 2.39
CA PRO A 62 -49.15 -28.44 3.10
C PRO A 62 -49.32 -29.14 4.46
N SER A 63 -48.19 -29.61 5.02
CA SER A 63 -48.04 -30.06 6.42
C SER A 63 -46.55 -30.31 6.71
N SER A 64 -45.95 -30.13 7.89
CA SER A 64 -46.22 -29.31 9.09
C SER A 64 -44.91 -29.23 9.91
N ILE A 65 -44.74 -28.19 10.73
CA ILE A 65 -43.64 -28.10 11.72
C ILE A 65 -43.95 -29.01 12.93
N PRO A 66 -42.95 -29.69 13.51
CA PRO A 66 -42.74 -29.56 14.95
C PRO A 66 -41.25 -29.59 15.39
N GLU A 67 -40.81 -28.51 16.03
CA GLU A 67 -40.00 -28.58 17.27
C GLU A 67 -40.92 -29.10 18.42
N PRO A 68 -40.43 -29.55 19.61
CA PRO A 68 -39.14 -29.21 20.25
C PRO A 68 -38.42 -30.35 21.00
N ARG A 69 -37.29 -30.06 21.65
CA ARG A 69 -37.13 -30.23 23.13
C ARG A 69 -35.79 -29.70 23.67
N ASN A 70 -35.83 -29.32 24.95
CA ASN A 70 -34.76 -28.71 25.73
C ASN A 70 -34.56 -29.53 27.02
N GLU A 71 -33.38 -30.15 27.17
CA GLU A 71 -32.85 -30.87 28.33
C GLU A 71 -31.32 -30.68 28.26
N GLY A 72 -30.51 -30.56 29.31
CA GLY A 72 -30.69 -30.57 30.76
C GLY A 72 -29.33 -30.27 31.42
N ASN A 73 -29.28 -29.91 32.70
CA ASN A 73 -28.14 -29.19 33.30
C ASN A 73 -27.08 -30.07 34.03
N ALA A 74 -25.84 -29.56 34.07
CA ALA A 74 -24.76 -29.80 35.07
C ALA A 74 -24.00 -31.16 35.07
N PRO A 75 -22.81 -31.28 35.73
CA PRO A 75 -21.95 -30.25 36.35
C PRO A 75 -20.46 -30.26 35.91
N GLU A 76 -19.72 -29.20 36.29
CA GLU A 76 -18.23 -29.14 36.29
C GLU A 76 -17.63 -29.85 37.53
N PRO A 77 -16.36 -30.30 37.49
CA PRO A 77 -15.56 -30.60 38.67
C PRO A 77 -14.44 -29.58 38.94
N GLU A 78 -14.62 -28.85 40.04
CA GLU A 78 -13.64 -28.49 41.09
C GLU A 78 -12.18 -28.05 40.76
N VAL A 79 -11.87 -26.85 41.25
CA VAL A 79 -10.50 -26.30 41.37
C VAL A 79 -9.80 -26.90 42.60
N ALA A 80 -8.70 -27.62 42.39
CA ALA A 80 -7.81 -28.05 43.46
C ALA A 80 -6.64 -27.05 43.64
N THR A 81 -6.69 -26.28 44.74
CA THR A 81 -5.60 -25.39 45.18
C THR A 81 -4.62 -26.15 46.07
N GLU A 82 -3.35 -26.24 45.70
CA GLU A 82 -2.26 -26.53 46.64
C GLU A 82 -1.15 -25.48 46.59
N ARG A 83 -0.62 -25.16 47.76
CA ARG A 83 0.42 -24.14 47.97
C ARG A 83 1.75 -24.80 48.34
N SER A 84 2.82 -24.11 47.96
CA SER A 84 4.09 -24.01 48.71
C SER A 84 5.05 -25.20 48.69
N ALA A 85 6.13 -25.04 47.93
CA ALA A 85 7.48 -25.33 48.42
C ALA A 85 8.43 -24.21 47.99
N LEU A 86 9.11 -23.58 48.95
CA LEU A 86 10.19 -22.62 48.72
C LEU A 86 11.48 -23.37 48.37
N ALA A 87 12.24 -22.86 47.40
CA ALA A 87 13.63 -23.24 47.16
C ALA A 87 14.46 -21.99 46.82
N GLU A 88 15.61 -21.83 47.47
CA GLU A 88 16.46 -20.65 47.38
C GLU A 88 17.27 -20.55 46.06
N PRO A 89 17.72 -19.33 45.67
CA PRO A 89 18.33 -19.12 44.37
C PRO A 89 19.79 -19.55 44.32
N VAL A 90 20.07 -20.68 43.65
CA VAL A 90 21.43 -21.03 43.24
C VAL A 90 21.83 -20.16 42.05
N ALA A 91 22.69 -19.16 42.30
CA ALA A 91 23.30 -18.38 41.25
C ALA A 91 24.13 -19.27 40.32
N ARG A 92 23.71 -19.39 39.06
CA ARG A 92 24.53 -19.91 37.96
C ARG A 92 24.59 -18.89 36.84
N THR A 93 25.80 -18.37 36.62
CA THR A 93 26.21 -17.66 35.42
C THR A 93 26.15 -18.59 34.20
N ALA A 94 24.97 -18.70 33.60
CA ALA A 94 24.83 -19.25 32.25
C ALA A 94 24.98 -18.10 31.24
N LYS A 95 26.03 -18.18 30.40
CA LYS A 95 26.14 -17.32 29.21
C LYS A 95 24.89 -17.56 28.36
N ALA A 96 24.13 -16.51 28.04
CA ALA A 96 23.03 -16.63 27.10
C ALA A 96 23.56 -17.21 25.77
N PRO A 97 22.85 -18.17 25.13
CA PRO A 97 23.18 -18.55 23.77
C PRO A 97 23.01 -17.32 22.88
N ASP A 98 23.98 -17.10 21.99
CA ASP A 98 23.95 -15.99 21.05
C ASP A 98 22.71 -16.16 20.14
N GLY A 99 21.85 -15.13 20.10
CA GLY A 99 20.44 -15.29 19.71
C GLY A 99 20.20 -15.55 18.22
N GLU A 100 20.03 -16.81 17.85
CA GLU A 100 19.28 -17.21 16.65
C GLU A 100 17.78 -17.08 16.95
N GLY A 101 17.01 -16.32 16.15
CA GLY A 101 15.55 -16.27 16.30
C GLY A 101 14.81 -14.95 16.03
N THR A 102 15.41 -13.92 15.44
CA THR A 102 14.64 -12.76 14.95
C THR A 102 14.32 -12.93 13.46
N THR A 103 13.09 -13.31 13.15
CA THR A 103 12.62 -13.58 11.77
C THR A 103 12.46 -12.34 10.90
N LEU A 104 12.52 -11.13 11.48
CA LEU A 104 12.33 -9.85 10.79
C LEU A 104 13.58 -8.95 10.85
N PRO A 105 13.79 -8.11 9.82
CA PRO A 105 14.75 -7.00 9.88
C PRO A 105 14.53 -6.11 11.13
N PRO A 106 15.61 -5.67 11.81
CA PRO A 106 15.49 -4.85 13.02
C PRO A 106 14.61 -3.61 12.82
N GLY A 107 13.63 -3.43 13.70
CA GLY A 107 12.70 -2.30 13.69
C GLY A 107 11.52 -2.42 12.72
N LEU A 108 11.40 -3.49 11.92
CA LEU A 108 10.26 -3.68 11.03
C LEU A 108 8.94 -3.87 11.79
N ASP A 109 8.97 -4.59 12.92
CA ASP A 109 7.81 -4.81 13.76
C ASP A 109 7.32 -3.50 14.43
N ILE A 110 8.26 -2.69 14.93
CA ILE A 110 7.99 -1.36 15.47
C ILE A 110 7.40 -0.45 14.38
N ALA A 111 8.04 -0.40 13.20
CA ALA A 111 7.55 0.39 12.08
C ALA A 111 6.13 0.00 11.64
N ILE A 112 5.77 -1.29 11.68
CA ILE A 112 4.42 -1.79 11.40
C ILE A 112 3.42 -1.30 12.47
N ARG A 113 3.72 -1.46 13.76
CA ARG A 113 2.85 -0.99 14.86
C ARG A 113 2.65 0.52 14.80
N ASP A 114 3.73 1.28 14.69
CA ASP A 114 3.69 2.75 14.71
C ASP A 114 2.98 3.29 13.47
N THR A 115 3.14 2.67 12.29
CA THR A 115 2.41 3.08 11.08
C THR A 115 0.90 2.81 11.22
N ALA A 116 0.51 1.68 11.80
CA ALA A 116 -0.89 1.39 12.07
C ALA A 116 -1.50 2.39 13.07
N ALA A 117 -0.78 2.72 14.14
CA ALA A 117 -1.18 3.72 15.13
C ALA A 117 -1.26 5.15 14.54
N ASP A 118 -0.30 5.56 13.70
CA ASP A 118 -0.32 6.84 12.99
C ASP A 118 -1.57 6.95 12.08
N ILE A 119 -1.94 5.88 11.38
CA ILE A 119 -3.13 5.82 10.52
C ILE A 119 -4.41 5.83 11.36
N ALA A 120 -4.44 5.08 12.46
CA ALA A 120 -5.57 5.07 13.38
C ALA A 120 -5.81 6.45 14.02
N ALA A 121 -4.75 7.15 14.44
CA ALA A 121 -4.82 8.50 14.95
C ALA A 121 -5.33 9.51 13.89
N LEU A 122 -4.91 9.36 12.63
CA LEU A 122 -5.46 10.15 11.51
C LEU A 122 -6.94 9.86 11.28
N LEU A 123 -7.38 8.60 11.36
CA LEU A 123 -8.78 8.25 11.18
C LEU A 123 -9.65 8.73 12.36
N ARG A 124 -9.24 8.52 13.60
CA ARG A 124 -9.95 9.03 14.79
C ARG A 124 -10.04 10.57 14.82
N GLY A 125 -9.15 11.27 14.11
CA GLY A 125 -9.20 12.72 13.89
C GLY A 125 -10.02 13.17 12.67
N ALA A 126 -10.54 12.25 11.84
CA ALA A 126 -11.28 12.57 10.63
C ALA A 126 -12.72 13.02 10.93
N THR A 127 -13.10 14.19 10.44
CA THR A 127 -14.46 14.74 10.61
C THR A 127 -15.45 14.36 9.50
N ASP A 128 -14.95 13.84 8.37
CA ASP A 128 -15.73 13.44 7.20
C ASP A 128 -15.03 12.27 6.49
N THR A 129 -15.63 11.08 6.56
CA THR A 129 -15.14 9.90 5.83
C THR A 129 -15.73 9.78 4.42
N GLY A 130 -16.75 10.57 4.05
CA GLY A 130 -17.28 10.65 2.70
C GLY A 130 -16.45 11.54 1.76
N ARG A 131 -15.47 12.27 2.30
CA ARG A 131 -14.53 13.09 1.55
C ARG A 131 -13.75 12.26 0.50
N PRO A 132 -13.65 12.71 -0.76
CA PRO A 132 -12.86 12.01 -1.79
C PRO A 132 -11.36 12.06 -1.49
N VAL A 133 -10.66 10.95 -1.76
CA VAL A 133 -9.20 10.87 -1.68
C VAL A 133 -8.58 11.33 -3.01
N PRO A 134 -7.70 12.36 -3.04
CA PRO A 134 -7.19 12.88 -4.30
C PRO A 134 -6.44 11.83 -5.13
N GLY A 135 -6.82 11.66 -6.39
CA GLY A 135 -6.18 10.69 -7.30
C GLY A 135 -6.66 9.25 -7.15
N LEU A 136 -7.62 8.98 -6.26
CA LEU A 136 -8.37 7.71 -6.22
C LEU A 136 -9.84 8.00 -6.57
N THR A 137 -10.59 6.96 -6.95
CA THR A 137 -12.06 7.01 -7.05
C THR A 137 -12.75 6.86 -5.69
N TRP A 138 -11.99 6.52 -4.65
CA TRP A 138 -12.49 6.21 -3.31
C TRP A 138 -12.56 7.43 -2.39
N THR A 139 -13.50 7.36 -1.46
CA THR A 139 -13.59 8.21 -0.27
C THR A 139 -12.57 7.81 0.80
N VAL A 140 -12.42 8.65 1.83
CA VAL A 140 -11.60 8.36 3.02
C VAL A 140 -12.06 7.07 3.71
N GLY A 141 -13.37 6.89 3.87
CA GLY A 141 -13.96 5.69 4.47
C GLY A 141 -13.74 4.44 3.64
N GLU A 142 -13.84 4.52 2.32
CA GLU A 142 -13.55 3.39 1.41
C GLU A 142 -12.06 3.01 1.41
N THR A 143 -11.18 4.01 1.39
CA THR A 143 -9.73 3.78 1.44
C THR A 143 -9.31 3.16 2.79
N ALA A 144 -9.90 3.61 3.89
CA ALA A 144 -9.71 3.03 5.21
C ALA A 144 -10.29 1.61 5.31
N ALA A 145 -11.48 1.36 4.73
CA ALA A 145 -12.11 0.05 4.71
C ALA A 145 -11.31 -0.97 3.89
N HIS A 146 -10.79 -0.56 2.72
CA HIS A 146 -9.86 -1.37 1.93
C HIS A 146 -8.60 -1.71 2.74
N LEU A 147 -7.96 -0.71 3.37
CA LEU A 147 -6.75 -0.93 4.16
C LEU A 147 -6.99 -1.84 5.37
N ALA A 148 -8.10 -1.67 6.08
CA ALA A 148 -8.48 -2.52 7.21
C ALA A 148 -8.66 -3.98 6.78
N GLN A 149 -9.38 -4.22 5.69
CA GLN A 149 -9.57 -5.55 5.12
C GLN A 149 -8.26 -6.15 4.60
N ALA A 150 -7.38 -5.34 4.01
CA ALA A 150 -6.04 -5.77 3.60
C ALA A 150 -5.14 -6.13 4.80
N ASN A 151 -5.23 -5.43 5.94
CA ASN A 151 -4.49 -5.81 7.14
C ASN A 151 -4.99 -7.15 7.71
N VAL A 152 -6.30 -7.39 7.74
CA VAL A 152 -6.89 -8.69 8.12
C VAL A 152 -6.42 -9.81 7.17
N LEU A 153 -6.44 -9.54 5.86
CA LEU A 153 -6.00 -10.46 4.82
C LEU A 153 -4.53 -10.85 4.97
N MET A 154 -3.65 -9.88 5.23
CA MET A 154 -2.23 -10.10 5.43
C MET A 154 -1.98 -10.89 6.73
N ALA A 155 -2.75 -10.63 7.80
CA ALA A 155 -2.70 -11.41 9.04
C ALA A 155 -3.14 -12.87 8.83
N ASP A 156 -4.13 -13.11 7.98
CA ASP A 156 -4.52 -14.46 7.53
C ASP A 156 -3.38 -15.17 6.81
N VAL A 157 -2.72 -14.51 5.85
CA VAL A 157 -1.58 -15.06 5.11
C VAL A 157 -0.40 -15.36 6.04
N ALA A 158 -0.07 -14.45 6.98
CA ALA A 158 0.96 -14.68 7.99
C ALA A 158 0.60 -15.84 8.95
N ALA A 159 -0.68 -16.04 9.22
CA ALA A 159 -1.19 -17.20 9.95
C ALA A 159 -1.35 -18.47 9.09
N GLY A 160 -0.88 -18.47 7.84
CA GLY A 160 -0.91 -19.62 6.94
C GLY A 160 -2.31 -20.01 6.47
N ARG A 161 -3.31 -19.14 6.62
CA ARG A 161 -4.66 -19.34 6.08
C ARG A 161 -4.66 -19.01 4.60
N GLU A 162 -5.07 -19.96 3.77
CA GLU A 162 -5.20 -19.72 2.34
C GLU A 162 -6.37 -18.77 2.05
N ARG A 163 -6.11 -17.75 1.24
CA ARG A 163 -7.05 -16.73 0.80
C ARG A 163 -6.90 -16.55 -0.71
N VAL A 164 -8.02 -16.36 -1.42
CA VAL A 164 -8.04 -16.10 -2.86
C VAL A 164 -8.03 -14.60 -3.11
N HIS A 165 -7.18 -14.13 -4.02
CA HIS A 165 -6.85 -12.71 -4.21
C HIS A 165 -6.99 -12.27 -5.67
N GLY A 166 -7.93 -12.87 -6.40
CA GLY A 166 -7.92 -12.85 -7.86
C GLY A 166 -6.95 -13.89 -8.44
N ASP A 167 -6.58 -13.71 -9.71
CA ASP A 167 -5.68 -14.60 -10.46
C ASP A 167 -4.19 -14.19 -10.37
N GLY A 168 -3.88 -13.08 -9.70
CA GLY A 168 -2.54 -12.51 -9.58
C GLY A 168 -2.18 -11.49 -10.67
N THR A 169 -3.08 -11.21 -11.62
CA THR A 169 -2.95 -10.06 -12.52
C THR A 169 -3.35 -8.77 -11.79
N PRO A 170 -2.83 -7.58 -12.20
CA PRO A 170 -3.26 -6.30 -11.65
C PRO A 170 -4.78 -6.12 -11.73
N GLU A 171 -5.39 -6.51 -12.85
CA GLU A 171 -6.82 -6.43 -13.11
C GLU A 171 -7.61 -7.36 -12.18
N GLY A 172 -7.22 -8.64 -12.08
CA GLY A 172 -7.89 -9.62 -11.21
C GLY A 172 -7.76 -9.30 -9.71
N ILE A 173 -6.65 -8.68 -9.29
CA ILE A 173 -6.46 -8.15 -7.94
C ILE A 173 -7.37 -6.92 -7.71
N ALA A 174 -7.42 -5.98 -8.66
CA ALA A 174 -8.30 -4.81 -8.58
C ALA A 174 -9.78 -5.21 -8.48
N GLU A 175 -10.23 -6.18 -9.29
CA GLU A 175 -11.57 -6.73 -9.18
C GLU A 175 -11.83 -7.44 -7.84
N ALA A 176 -10.87 -8.21 -7.34
CA ALA A 176 -10.99 -8.87 -6.03
C ALA A 176 -11.14 -7.84 -4.91
N ASN A 177 -10.34 -6.77 -4.94
CA ASN A 177 -10.42 -5.65 -4.01
C ASN A 177 -11.78 -4.93 -4.11
N ALA A 178 -12.27 -4.67 -5.32
CA ALA A 178 -13.59 -4.06 -5.55
C ALA A 178 -14.73 -4.93 -4.99
N ARG A 179 -14.70 -6.25 -5.22
CA ARG A 179 -15.68 -7.20 -4.66
C ARG A 179 -15.67 -7.22 -3.13
N VAL A 180 -14.48 -7.23 -2.50
CA VAL A 180 -14.35 -7.19 -1.04
C VAL A 180 -14.85 -5.87 -0.46
N LEU A 181 -14.53 -4.74 -1.10
CA LEU A 181 -14.93 -3.40 -0.66
C LEU A 181 -16.44 -3.15 -0.82
N ALA A 182 -17.06 -3.71 -1.86
CA ALA A 182 -18.51 -3.67 -2.07
C ALA A 182 -19.27 -4.55 -1.07
N ALA A 183 -18.72 -5.70 -0.69
CA ALA A 183 -19.31 -6.60 0.30
C ALA A 183 -19.16 -6.12 1.76
N TYR A 184 -18.10 -5.36 2.06
CA TYR A 184 -17.82 -4.84 3.39
C TYR A 184 -18.32 -3.39 3.52
N GLY A 185 -19.46 -3.19 4.20
CA GLY A 185 -20.16 -1.90 4.24
C GLY A 185 -19.66 -0.85 5.24
N GLU A 186 -18.70 -1.16 6.12
CA GLU A 186 -18.23 -0.23 7.16
C GLU A 186 -17.43 0.93 6.56
N ARG A 187 -17.72 2.17 6.97
CA ARG A 187 -17.11 3.43 6.49
C ARG A 187 -16.84 4.43 7.62
N ALA A 188 -17.15 4.10 8.88
CA ALA A 188 -16.92 4.94 10.04
C ALA A 188 -15.46 4.90 10.49
N ALA A 189 -14.91 6.05 10.85
CA ALA A 189 -13.47 6.18 11.10
C ALA A 189 -12.97 5.39 12.32
N GLY A 190 -13.77 5.33 13.40
CA GLY A 190 -13.42 4.62 14.64
C GLY A 190 -13.25 3.10 14.45
N PRO A 191 -14.29 2.37 14.02
CA PRO A 191 -14.21 0.92 13.78
C PRO A 191 -13.11 0.52 12.78
N LEU A 192 -12.88 1.34 11.74
CA LEU A 192 -11.83 1.08 10.77
C LEU A 192 -10.42 1.33 11.35
N ALA A 193 -10.25 2.32 12.21
CA ALA A 193 -9.01 2.53 12.96
C ALA A 193 -8.71 1.33 13.88
N ASP A 194 -9.71 0.88 14.66
CA ASP A 194 -9.59 -0.28 15.54
C ASP A 194 -9.19 -1.54 14.75
N LEU A 195 -9.79 -1.77 13.57
CA LEU A 195 -9.51 -2.94 12.73
C LEU A 195 -8.12 -2.89 12.07
N ILE A 196 -7.61 -1.70 11.72
CA ILE A 196 -6.25 -1.53 11.18
C ILE A 196 -5.20 -1.88 12.25
N GLU A 197 -5.38 -1.41 13.48
CA GLU A 197 -4.48 -1.70 14.62
C GLU A 197 -4.56 -3.18 15.03
N ALA A 198 -5.76 -3.75 15.11
CA ALA A 198 -5.97 -5.16 15.41
C ALA A 198 -5.39 -6.09 14.33
N GLY A 199 -5.51 -5.72 13.05
CA GLY A 199 -4.94 -6.46 11.92
C GLY A 199 -3.41 -6.44 11.94
N ALA A 200 -2.78 -5.28 12.16
CA ALA A 200 -1.32 -5.17 12.30
C ALA A 200 -0.80 -5.95 13.52
N THR A 201 -1.53 -5.93 14.63
CA THR A 201 -1.20 -6.73 15.84
C THR A 201 -1.28 -8.23 15.56
N SER A 202 -2.38 -8.69 14.94
CA SER A 202 -2.61 -10.09 14.61
C SER A 202 -1.58 -10.62 13.59
N PHE A 203 -1.19 -9.78 12.63
CA PHE A 203 -0.12 -10.07 11.68
C PHE A 203 1.21 -10.33 12.38
N LEU A 204 1.64 -9.40 13.25
CA LEU A 204 2.91 -9.53 13.96
C LEU A 204 2.92 -10.72 14.94
N ALA A 205 1.77 -11.06 15.53
CA ALA A 205 1.63 -12.23 16.39
C ALA A 205 1.77 -13.57 15.65
N ALA A 206 1.49 -13.62 14.34
CA ALA A 206 1.54 -14.85 13.55
C ALA A 206 2.92 -15.19 12.97
N LEU A 207 3.86 -14.22 12.94
CA LEU A 207 5.18 -14.36 12.32
C LEU A 207 6.23 -15.16 13.12
N PRO A 208 6.28 -15.16 14.46
CA PRO A 208 7.28 -15.93 15.22
C PRO A 208 7.20 -17.45 14.99
N GLU A 209 6.02 -17.96 14.66
CA GLU A 209 5.76 -19.39 14.39
C GLU A 209 6.21 -19.83 12.97
N ARG A 210 6.65 -18.88 12.12
CA ARG A 210 7.00 -19.14 10.71
C ARG A 210 8.48 -19.41 10.53
N ARG A 211 8.81 -20.30 9.59
CA ARG A 211 10.21 -20.51 9.22
C ARG A 211 10.69 -19.35 8.32
N PRO A 212 11.93 -18.84 8.47
CA PRO A 212 12.44 -17.76 7.63
C PRO A 212 12.43 -18.05 6.13
N ASP A 213 12.47 -19.33 5.74
CA ASP A 213 12.44 -19.83 4.37
C ASP A 213 11.03 -20.24 3.87
N GLU A 214 10.00 -20.08 4.70
CA GLU A 214 8.63 -20.49 4.38
C GLU A 214 8.02 -19.62 3.28
N THR A 215 7.53 -20.25 2.21
CA THR A 215 6.94 -19.54 1.08
C THR A 215 5.44 -19.32 1.28
N LEU A 216 5.05 -18.07 1.56
CA LEU A 216 3.66 -17.65 1.74
C LEU A 216 3.07 -17.14 0.41
N ARG A 217 1.82 -17.53 0.12
CA ARG A 217 1.08 -17.07 -1.07
C ARG A 217 0.45 -15.70 -0.80
N THR A 218 0.90 -14.67 -1.51
CA THR A 218 0.40 -13.28 -1.38
C THR A 218 -0.27 -12.81 -2.68
N PRO A 219 -1.08 -11.73 -2.67
CA PRO A 219 -1.58 -11.08 -3.89
C PRO A 219 -0.47 -10.74 -4.90
N MET A 220 0.69 -10.30 -4.41
CA MET A 220 1.86 -9.93 -5.22
C MET A 220 2.79 -11.13 -5.54
N GLY A 221 2.28 -12.36 -5.43
CA GLY A 221 3.00 -13.61 -5.67
C GLY A 221 3.71 -14.16 -4.42
N PRO A 222 4.50 -15.25 -4.56
CA PRO A 222 5.13 -15.91 -3.42
C PRO A 222 6.21 -15.03 -2.74
N MET A 223 6.26 -15.06 -1.41
CA MET A 223 7.19 -14.28 -0.56
C MET A 223 7.53 -15.04 0.74
N ASP A 224 8.71 -14.78 1.29
CA ASP A 224 9.08 -15.18 2.66
C ASP A 224 8.41 -14.28 3.74
N PRO A 225 8.42 -14.64 5.03
CA PRO A 225 7.74 -13.88 6.08
C PRO A 225 8.29 -12.45 6.28
N ALA A 226 9.59 -12.23 6.07
CA ALA A 226 10.21 -10.91 6.21
C ALA A 226 9.82 -9.98 5.05
N THR A 227 9.75 -10.52 3.84
CA THR A 227 9.28 -9.84 2.65
C THR A 227 7.78 -9.56 2.72
N LEU A 228 6.97 -10.48 3.29
CA LEU A 228 5.56 -10.24 3.59
C LEU A 228 5.36 -9.09 4.60
N ALA A 229 6.19 -9.00 5.65
CA ALA A 229 6.15 -7.89 6.60
C ALA A 229 6.56 -6.56 5.94
N SER A 230 7.56 -6.58 5.07
CA SER A 230 7.96 -5.44 4.23
C SER A 230 6.82 -5.00 3.29
N TYR A 231 6.04 -5.95 2.76
CA TYR A 231 4.86 -5.67 1.94
C TYR A 231 3.75 -5.01 2.77
N LEU A 232 3.41 -5.53 3.95
CA LEU A 232 2.40 -4.91 4.83
C LEU A 232 2.77 -3.47 5.15
N LEU A 233 4.02 -3.20 5.55
CA LEU A 233 4.48 -1.83 5.81
C LEU A 233 4.33 -0.95 4.56
N THR A 234 4.71 -1.44 3.39
CA THR A 234 4.57 -0.71 2.12
C THR A 234 3.11 -0.34 1.84
N HIS A 235 2.20 -1.30 2.01
CA HIS A 235 0.77 -1.13 1.77
C HIS A 235 0.14 -0.09 2.72
N MET A 236 0.46 -0.19 4.01
CA MET A 236 0.03 0.78 5.02
C MET A 236 0.59 2.18 4.75
N LEU A 237 1.85 2.32 4.37
CA LEU A 237 2.44 3.63 4.06
C LEU A 237 1.81 4.29 2.82
N GLY A 238 1.47 3.51 1.79
CA GLY A 238 0.79 3.99 0.60
C GLY A 238 -0.60 4.57 0.92
N HIS A 239 -1.47 3.76 1.52
CA HIS A 239 -2.82 4.21 1.87
C HIS A 239 -2.85 5.20 3.04
N GLY A 240 -1.91 5.11 3.99
CA GLY A 240 -1.72 6.10 5.06
C GLY A 240 -1.32 7.48 4.53
N TYR A 241 -0.47 7.54 3.50
CA TYR A 241 -0.19 8.78 2.77
C TYR A 241 -1.43 9.33 2.08
N ASP A 242 -2.19 8.47 1.37
CA ASP A 242 -3.39 8.88 0.65
C ASP A 242 -4.47 9.43 1.62
N LEU A 243 -4.68 8.77 2.77
CA LEU A 243 -5.54 9.23 3.87
C LEU A 243 -5.07 10.55 4.50
N ALA A 244 -3.77 10.67 4.83
CA ALA A 244 -3.20 11.90 5.38
C ALA A 244 -3.38 13.08 4.42
N ARG A 245 -3.11 12.86 3.13
CA ARG A 245 -3.25 13.85 2.06
C ARG A 245 -4.70 14.28 1.87
N ALA A 246 -5.66 13.34 1.88
CA ALA A 246 -7.08 13.66 1.78
C ALA A 246 -7.52 14.59 2.92
N GLN A 247 -7.06 14.34 4.14
CA GLN A 247 -7.36 15.15 5.33
C GLN A 247 -6.52 16.44 5.47
N GLY A 248 -5.56 16.69 4.58
CA GLY A 248 -4.65 17.84 4.69
C GLY A 248 -3.68 17.78 5.88
N ARG A 249 -3.36 16.56 6.34
CA ARG A 249 -2.46 16.29 7.47
C ARG A 249 -1.05 15.91 6.95
N PRO A 250 0.02 16.08 7.76
CA PRO A 250 1.33 15.53 7.46
C PRO A 250 1.25 14.00 7.28
N HIS A 251 2.01 13.47 6.33
CA HIS A 251 2.11 12.02 6.11
C HIS A 251 3.17 11.39 7.01
N MET A 252 3.01 10.11 7.33
CA MET A 252 3.90 9.35 8.22
C MET A 252 5.10 8.69 7.51
N ILE A 253 5.28 8.91 6.21
CA ILE A 253 6.45 8.40 5.47
C ILE A 253 7.72 9.15 5.90
N ASP A 254 8.65 8.41 6.51
CA ASP A 254 10.02 8.83 6.81
C ASP A 254 11.06 7.89 6.17
N ARG A 255 12.34 8.24 6.32
CA ARG A 255 13.45 7.49 5.74
C ARG A 255 13.59 6.05 6.27
N GLY A 256 13.49 5.84 7.57
CA GLY A 256 13.65 4.53 8.19
C GLY A 256 12.55 3.57 7.74
N ARG A 257 11.30 4.05 7.77
CA ARG A 257 10.16 3.31 7.24
C ARG A 257 10.30 2.97 5.75
N VAL A 258 10.83 3.89 4.93
CA VAL A 258 11.12 3.59 3.51
C VAL A 258 12.19 2.52 3.34
N GLU A 259 13.31 2.57 4.07
CA GLU A 259 14.36 1.55 3.95
C GLU A 259 13.83 0.13 4.29
N LEU A 260 12.89 0.03 5.22
CA LEU A 260 12.19 -1.19 5.60
C LEU A 260 11.19 -1.72 4.53
N THR A 261 10.79 -0.90 3.54
CA THR A 261 9.99 -1.37 2.37
C THR A 261 10.83 -2.03 1.28
N LEU A 262 12.17 -1.89 1.31
CA LEU A 262 13.03 -2.31 0.20
C LEU A 262 13.04 -3.82 -0.08
N PRO A 263 12.95 -4.75 0.90
CA PRO A 263 12.79 -6.18 0.62
C PRO A 263 11.59 -6.49 -0.29
N PHE A 264 10.42 -5.93 0.00
CA PHE A 264 9.24 -6.05 -0.87
C PHE A 264 9.47 -5.39 -2.23
N MET A 265 9.94 -4.13 -2.26
CA MET A 265 10.14 -3.41 -3.52
C MET A 265 11.07 -4.13 -4.49
N LYS A 266 12.20 -4.66 -4.00
CA LYS A 266 13.14 -5.44 -4.82
C LYS A 266 12.53 -6.73 -5.34
N THR A 267 11.71 -7.40 -4.52
CA THR A 267 11.02 -8.66 -4.86
C THR A 267 9.93 -8.46 -5.91
N VAL A 268 9.17 -7.37 -5.83
CA VAL A 268 8.03 -7.12 -6.72
C VAL A 268 8.44 -6.41 -8.02
N MET A 269 9.53 -5.64 -8.03
CA MET A 269 9.96 -4.85 -9.19
C MET A 269 10.11 -5.65 -10.51
N PRO A 270 10.63 -6.90 -10.54
CA PRO A 270 10.61 -7.73 -11.75
C PRO A 270 9.22 -8.22 -12.18
N ARG A 271 8.26 -8.29 -11.24
CA ARG A 271 6.89 -8.81 -11.46
C ARG A 271 5.98 -7.74 -12.08
N VAL A 272 6.27 -6.46 -11.81
CA VAL A 272 5.46 -5.31 -12.27
C VAL A 272 6.09 -4.55 -13.45
N VAL A 273 6.97 -5.20 -14.21
CA VAL A 273 7.61 -4.61 -15.39
C VAL A 273 6.58 -4.38 -16.49
N ALA A 274 6.55 -3.17 -17.07
CA ALA A 274 5.77 -2.87 -18.26
C ALA A 274 6.51 -3.40 -19.51
N PRO A 275 6.05 -4.47 -20.20
CA PRO A 275 6.87 -5.15 -21.21
C PRO A 275 7.27 -4.25 -22.38
N ALA A 276 6.35 -3.38 -22.83
CA ALA A 276 6.61 -2.40 -23.87
C ALA A 276 7.66 -1.34 -23.47
N ALA A 277 7.80 -1.03 -22.19
CA ALA A 277 8.74 -0.02 -21.70
C ALA A 277 10.19 -0.53 -21.60
N VAL A 278 10.38 -1.84 -21.44
CA VAL A 278 11.70 -2.51 -21.41
C VAL A 278 12.12 -3.14 -22.74
N ALA A 279 11.21 -3.25 -23.71
CA ALA A 279 11.51 -3.73 -25.06
C ALA A 279 12.68 -2.98 -25.70
N GLY A 280 13.72 -3.71 -26.12
CA GLY A 280 14.94 -3.17 -26.71
C GLY A 280 15.83 -2.33 -25.77
N LEU A 281 15.53 -2.25 -24.47
CA LEU A 281 16.33 -1.50 -23.50
C LEU A 281 17.40 -2.41 -22.88
N THR A 282 18.68 -2.05 -23.07
CA THR A 282 19.78 -2.60 -22.28
C THR A 282 20.44 -1.48 -21.47
N ALA A 283 20.25 -1.53 -20.15
CA ALA A 283 20.75 -0.51 -19.24
C ALA A 283 21.00 -1.06 -17.83
N ARG A 284 22.04 -0.55 -17.16
CA ARG A 284 22.31 -0.80 -15.74
C ARG A 284 22.04 0.45 -14.92
N PHE A 285 21.27 0.29 -13.86
CA PHE A 285 20.91 1.36 -12.94
C PHE A 285 21.48 1.07 -11.56
N THR A 286 21.87 2.14 -10.86
CA THR A 286 22.06 2.11 -9.41
C THR A 286 21.05 3.07 -8.80
N VAL A 287 20.17 2.58 -7.94
CA VAL A 287 19.25 3.42 -7.16
C VAL A 287 19.87 3.65 -5.78
N ARG A 288 19.91 4.90 -5.33
CA ARG A 288 20.46 5.31 -4.03
C ARG A 288 19.43 6.16 -3.29
N LEU A 289 19.13 5.82 -2.05
CA LEU A 289 18.37 6.66 -1.15
C LEU A 289 19.30 7.63 -0.40
N TRP A 290 18.82 8.82 -0.08
CA TRP A 290 19.63 9.85 0.56
C TRP A 290 20.21 9.41 1.91
N GLY A 291 21.54 9.33 1.97
CA GLY A 291 22.29 8.95 3.17
C GLY A 291 22.14 7.48 3.59
N GLY A 292 21.55 6.63 2.75
CA GLY A 292 21.07 5.30 3.15
C GLY A 292 21.24 4.21 2.09
N ALA A 293 20.27 3.31 2.04
CA ALA A 293 20.28 2.12 1.22
C ALA A 293 20.51 2.41 -0.29
N ALA A 294 21.16 1.48 -0.98
CA ALA A 294 21.38 1.54 -2.41
C ALA A 294 21.41 0.13 -3.02
N PHE A 295 20.84 -0.02 -4.21
CA PHE A 295 20.67 -1.31 -4.89
C PHE A 295 20.86 -1.16 -6.40
N GLY A 296 21.15 -2.28 -7.08
CA GLY A 296 21.34 -2.34 -8.53
C GLY A 296 20.08 -2.82 -9.25
N VAL A 297 19.85 -2.34 -10.47
CA VAL A 297 18.80 -2.85 -11.36
C VAL A 297 19.35 -2.97 -12.77
N THR A 298 19.30 -4.16 -13.36
CA THR A 298 19.70 -4.39 -14.75
C THR A 298 18.46 -4.66 -15.59
N VAL A 299 18.34 -3.95 -16.71
CA VAL A 299 17.36 -4.21 -17.77
C VAL A 299 18.11 -4.84 -18.94
N ALA A 300 17.70 -6.03 -19.36
CA ALA A 300 18.24 -6.78 -20.49
C ALA A 300 17.19 -7.77 -21.00
N ASP A 301 17.24 -8.10 -22.29
CA ASP A 301 16.45 -9.18 -22.90
C ASP A 301 14.93 -9.14 -22.63
N GLY A 302 14.39 -7.93 -22.48
CA GLY A 302 12.96 -7.69 -22.17
C GLY A 302 12.57 -7.92 -20.70
N GLY A 303 13.52 -8.21 -19.82
CA GLY A 303 13.30 -8.42 -18.39
C GLY A 303 14.07 -7.46 -17.49
N VAL A 304 13.83 -7.59 -16.19
CA VAL A 304 14.51 -6.81 -15.13
C VAL A 304 15.07 -7.74 -14.06
N THR A 305 16.34 -7.57 -13.72
CA THR A 305 17.00 -8.21 -12.57
C THR A 305 17.34 -7.16 -11.53
N VAL A 306 16.99 -7.40 -10.27
CA VAL A 306 17.32 -6.52 -9.14
C VAL A 306 18.44 -7.15 -8.32
N HIS A 307 19.39 -6.34 -7.87
CA HIS A 307 20.59 -6.75 -7.16
C HIS A 307 20.69 -6.03 -5.81
N ASP A 308 21.00 -6.74 -4.74
CA ASP A 308 21.12 -6.17 -3.39
C ASP A 308 22.22 -5.13 -3.22
N ARG A 309 23.15 -5.04 -4.18
CA ARG A 309 24.27 -4.10 -4.16
C ARG A 309 24.26 -3.18 -5.39
N PRO A 310 24.76 -1.94 -5.26
CA PRO A 310 24.96 -1.03 -6.39
C PRO A 310 25.76 -1.63 -7.55
N GLU A 311 25.38 -1.28 -8.78
CA GLU A 311 26.12 -1.61 -9.99
C GLU A 311 27.38 -0.73 -10.11
N ALA A 312 28.56 -1.36 -10.05
CA ALA A 312 29.86 -0.68 -10.14
C ALA A 312 30.10 0.03 -11.48
N ARG A 313 29.34 -0.33 -12.53
CA ARG A 313 29.33 0.31 -13.86
C ARG A 313 27.91 0.60 -14.33
N ALA A 314 27.10 1.21 -13.46
CA ALA A 314 25.78 1.71 -13.84
C ALA A 314 25.88 2.69 -15.02
N ASP A 315 25.00 2.52 -16.01
CA ASP A 315 24.74 3.53 -17.03
C ASP A 315 24.14 4.79 -16.40
N CYS A 316 23.22 4.61 -15.46
CA CYS A 316 22.51 5.69 -14.78
C CYS A 316 22.45 5.42 -13.27
N THR A 317 23.11 6.27 -12.48
CA THR A 317 22.90 6.30 -11.02
C THR A 317 21.83 7.33 -10.71
N ILE A 318 20.82 6.93 -9.95
CA ILE A 318 19.70 7.76 -9.49
C ILE A 318 19.85 7.90 -7.97
N LEU A 319 19.95 9.14 -7.49
CA LEU A 319 19.98 9.48 -6.07
C LEU A 319 18.70 10.22 -5.71
N THR A 320 17.90 9.70 -4.79
CA THR A 320 16.57 10.23 -4.51
C THR A 320 16.21 10.23 -3.02
N GLU A 321 15.39 11.21 -2.65
CA GLU A 321 14.79 11.37 -1.33
C GLU A 321 13.88 10.16 -1.01
N PRO A 322 13.99 9.52 0.17
CA PRO A 322 13.29 8.27 0.47
C PRO A 322 11.76 8.32 0.27
N ALA A 323 11.07 9.37 0.73
CA ALA A 323 9.63 9.50 0.53
C ALA A 323 9.30 9.73 -0.95
N ALA A 324 10.09 10.54 -1.67
CA ALA A 324 9.93 10.68 -3.11
C ALA A 324 10.12 9.35 -3.87
N PHE A 325 11.09 8.51 -3.47
CA PHE A 325 11.26 7.17 -4.02
C PHE A 325 10.02 6.31 -3.82
N LEU A 326 9.54 6.18 -2.57
CA LEU A 326 8.38 5.36 -2.25
C LEU A 326 7.12 5.85 -2.99
N LEU A 327 6.89 7.17 -3.01
CA LEU A 327 5.74 7.75 -3.71
C LEU A 327 5.82 7.59 -5.24
N MET A 328 7.01 7.64 -5.85
CA MET A 328 7.17 7.31 -7.27
C MET A 328 6.95 5.82 -7.56
N ALA A 329 7.48 4.94 -6.71
CA ALA A 329 7.31 3.49 -6.86
C ALA A 329 5.83 3.06 -6.72
N LEU A 330 5.06 3.76 -5.89
CA LEU A 330 3.62 3.57 -5.72
C LEU A 330 2.77 4.40 -6.71
N GLY A 331 3.36 5.08 -7.71
CA GLY A 331 2.61 5.87 -8.69
C GLY A 331 1.99 7.18 -8.18
N ARG A 332 2.19 7.54 -6.90
CA ARG A 332 1.71 8.79 -6.27
C ARG A 332 2.53 10.04 -6.65
N GLY A 333 3.52 9.92 -7.53
CA GLY A 333 4.31 11.05 -8.02
C GLY A 333 5.12 10.77 -9.28
N GLY A 334 5.31 11.80 -10.11
CA GLY A 334 6.13 11.70 -11.33
C GLY A 334 7.61 12.10 -11.12
N PRO A 335 8.56 11.53 -11.88
CA PRO A 335 9.99 11.80 -11.74
C PRO A 335 10.36 13.27 -11.94
N TRP A 336 9.72 13.95 -12.88
CA TRP A 336 9.92 15.39 -13.10
C TRP A 336 9.58 16.24 -11.88
N GLY A 337 8.52 15.88 -11.14
CA GLY A 337 8.16 16.56 -9.90
C GLY A 337 9.18 16.34 -8.78
N ALA A 338 9.76 15.14 -8.69
CA ALA A 338 10.86 14.87 -7.76
C ALA A 338 12.11 15.69 -8.12
N ILE A 339 12.53 15.68 -9.39
CA ILE A 339 13.69 16.43 -9.90
C ILE A 339 13.51 17.95 -9.69
N ALA A 340 12.37 18.51 -10.08
CA ALA A 340 12.09 19.94 -9.96
C ALA A 340 12.05 20.44 -8.50
N ARG A 341 11.75 19.55 -7.54
CA ARG A 341 11.82 19.84 -6.09
C ARG A 341 13.19 19.50 -5.46
N GLY A 342 14.21 19.20 -6.26
CA GLY A 342 15.54 18.80 -5.78
C GLY A 342 15.58 17.43 -5.08
N ARG A 343 14.51 16.63 -5.16
CA ARG A 343 14.34 15.32 -4.49
C ARG A 343 14.86 14.13 -5.29
N ALA A 344 15.35 14.36 -6.51
CA ALA A 344 16.01 13.36 -7.33
C ALA A 344 17.11 14.02 -8.18
N LEU A 345 18.26 13.35 -8.27
CA LEU A 345 19.42 13.70 -9.09
C LEU A 345 19.90 12.44 -9.81
N ALA A 346 20.47 12.59 -11.02
CA ALA A 346 21.06 11.47 -11.73
C ALA A 346 22.39 11.82 -12.41
N TRP A 347 23.26 10.83 -12.51
CA TRP A 347 24.57 10.92 -13.18
C TRP A 347 24.98 9.57 -13.79
N GLY A 348 26.04 9.57 -14.59
CA GLY A 348 26.58 8.36 -15.24
C GLY A 348 26.78 8.55 -16.74
N ARG A 349 26.80 7.44 -17.48
CA ARG A 349 26.94 7.43 -18.95
C ARG A 349 25.64 7.78 -19.68
N LYS A 350 24.49 7.49 -19.07
CA LYS A 350 23.14 7.69 -19.64
C LYS A 350 22.17 8.33 -18.62
N PRO A 351 22.49 9.49 -17.99
CA PRO A 351 21.68 10.08 -16.91
C PRO A 351 20.26 10.46 -17.34
N TRP A 352 20.05 10.69 -18.65
CA TRP A 352 18.73 10.94 -19.24
C TRP A 352 17.78 9.73 -19.15
N LEU A 353 18.24 8.55 -18.73
CA LEU A 353 17.37 7.41 -18.42
C LEU A 353 16.66 7.55 -17.06
N ALA A 354 17.10 8.44 -16.16
CA ALA A 354 16.49 8.56 -14.84
C ALA A 354 15.00 8.93 -14.85
N PRO A 355 14.52 9.88 -15.68
CA PRO A 355 13.09 10.17 -15.79
C PRO A 355 12.27 9.02 -16.42
N ARG A 356 12.91 8.13 -17.18
CA ARG A 356 12.29 6.91 -17.74
C ARG A 356 12.25 5.76 -16.74
N PHE A 357 13.13 5.73 -15.74
CA PHE A 357 13.25 4.58 -14.84
C PHE A 357 11.94 4.21 -14.11
N PRO A 358 11.16 5.15 -13.52
CA PRO A 358 9.86 4.79 -12.93
C PRO A 358 8.84 4.27 -13.95
N THR A 359 8.92 4.71 -15.21
CA THR A 359 7.98 4.29 -16.27
C THR A 359 8.33 2.94 -16.90
N LEU A 360 9.33 2.23 -16.37
CA LEU A 360 9.61 0.83 -16.72
C LEU A 360 8.69 -0.14 -15.97
N PHE A 361 7.94 0.36 -14.99
CA PHE A 361 7.12 -0.41 -14.07
C PHE A 361 5.69 0.14 -14.06
N THR A 362 4.73 -0.77 -13.94
CA THR A 362 3.34 -0.43 -13.59
C THR A 362 3.27 -0.37 -12.06
N ALA A 363 2.71 0.70 -11.49
CA ALA A 363 2.51 0.74 -10.04
C ALA A 363 1.43 -0.29 -9.64
N PRO A 364 1.65 -1.09 -8.58
CA PRO A 364 0.66 -2.05 -8.07
C PRO A 364 -0.46 -1.39 -7.26
#